data_AF-A0A8C6UJV7-F1
#
_entry.id   AF-A0A8C6UJV7-F1
#
_cell.length_a   1.000
_cell.length_b   1.000
_cell.length_c   1.000
_cell.angle_alpha   90.00
_cell.angle_beta   90.00
_cell.angle_gamma   90.00
#
_symmetry.space_group_name_H-M   'P 1'
#
loop_
_entity.id
_entity.type
_entity.pdbx_description
1 polymer ?
#
loop_
_entity_poly.entity_id
_entity_poly.type
_entity_poly.pdbx_seq_one_letter_code
_entity_poly.pdbx_strand_id
1 'polypeptide(L)'
;MQRTQSRVQIKTNPPHTDLSTCSPFVLPTVLGCSSEYSEAVDEFCLSRFSLDMDQLDPNQWCSWEDTMEPYLELTNCSYLVALRLGCFWPNRDVDRFSWTCTGNHRALHPGPVLVTLLMTALVVWRSKRSEGIV
;
A
#
# COMPACT_ATOMS: atom_id res chain seq x y z
N MET A 1 40.80 14.87 -7.92
CA MET A 1 39.61 14.63 -7.08
C MET A 1 39.06 15.98 -6.61
N GLN A 2 37.74 16.03 -6.40
CA GLN A 2 36.94 17.12 -5.81
C GLN A 2 36.38 18.17 -6.78
N ARG A 3 35.14 17.89 -7.23
CA ARG A 3 34.22 18.82 -7.86
C ARG A 3 33.47 19.57 -6.75
N THR A 4 33.37 20.87 -6.94
CA THR A 4 32.77 21.92 -6.12
C THR A 4 31.37 21.57 -5.59
N GLN A 5 31.18 21.65 -4.27
CA GLN A 5 29.86 21.52 -3.62
C GLN A 5 29.37 22.92 -3.24
N SER A 6 28.39 23.42 -3.99
CA SER A 6 27.73 24.70 -3.69
C SER A 6 26.80 24.54 -2.50
N ARG A 7 27.03 25.37 -1.49
CA ARG A 7 26.37 25.42 -0.18
C ARG A 7 24.92 25.92 -0.32
N VAL A 8 23.92 25.06 -0.06
CA VAL A 8 22.53 25.49 0.16
C VAL A 8 22.44 26.13 1.54
N GLN A 9 22.02 27.39 1.61
CA GLN A 9 21.94 28.19 2.83
C GLN A 9 20.63 27.92 3.57
N ILE A 10 20.70 27.29 4.74
CA ILE A 10 19.58 27.16 5.67
C ILE A 10 19.43 28.49 6.41
N LYS A 11 18.37 29.25 6.10
CA LYS A 11 18.09 30.53 6.76
C LYS A 11 17.23 30.31 8.01
N THR A 12 17.81 30.59 9.17
CA THR A 12 17.20 30.50 10.49
C THR A 12 16.46 31.78 10.91
N ASN A 13 15.15 31.64 11.21
CA ASN A 13 14.24 32.39 12.15
C ASN A 13 13.89 33.88 11.87
N PRO A 14 12.86 34.53 12.52
CA PRO A 14 11.71 34.11 13.37
C PRO A 14 10.34 34.81 13.01
N PRO A 15 9.20 34.64 13.74
CA PRO A 15 8.98 35.30 15.04
C PRO A 15 8.32 34.37 16.08
N HIS A 16 8.84 34.39 17.31
CA HIS A 16 8.03 34.03 18.48
C HIS A 16 7.06 35.18 18.71
N THR A 17 5.81 35.02 18.31
CA THR A 17 4.69 35.86 18.76
C THR A 17 3.88 35.11 19.80
N ASP A 18 3.62 35.83 20.88
CA ASP A 18 3.03 35.42 22.14
C ASP A 18 1.74 34.61 22.05
N LEU A 19 1.66 33.68 23.00
CA LEU A 19 0.56 32.79 23.30
C LEU A 19 -0.60 33.57 23.95
N SER A 20 -1.43 34.29 23.19
CA SER A 20 -2.70 34.84 23.69
C SER A 20 -3.66 35.21 22.59
N THR A 21 -4.45 34.27 22.08
CA THR A 21 -5.81 34.50 21.54
C THR A 21 -6.52 33.15 21.48
N CYS A 22 -7.61 32.99 22.24
CA CYS A 22 -8.57 31.89 22.03
C CYS A 22 -9.31 32.16 20.71
N SER A 23 -8.81 31.59 19.61
CA SER A 23 -9.45 31.59 18.28
C SER A 23 -10.21 30.28 18.09
N PRO A 24 -11.34 30.22 17.35
CA PRO A 24 -12.14 29.00 17.26
C PRO A 24 -11.28 27.90 16.67
N PHE A 25 -11.45 26.68 17.17
CA PHE A 25 -10.71 25.49 16.78
C PHE A 25 -10.70 25.36 15.25
N VAL A 26 -9.65 25.85 14.58
CA VAL A 26 -9.36 25.48 13.21
C VAL A 26 -8.88 24.05 13.32
N LEU A 27 -9.77 23.10 13.00
CA LEU A 27 -9.35 21.74 12.67
C LEU A 27 -8.13 21.88 11.77
N PRO A 28 -6.98 21.26 12.11
CA PRO A 28 -5.82 21.33 11.24
C PRO A 28 -6.30 20.92 9.86
N THR A 29 -6.22 21.85 8.91
CA THR A 29 -6.39 21.52 7.50
C THR A 29 -5.38 20.40 7.28
N VAL A 30 -5.86 19.17 7.13
CA VAL A 30 -5.04 18.04 6.76
C VAL A 30 -4.49 18.43 5.39
N LEU A 31 -3.27 18.95 5.36
CA LEU A 31 -2.55 19.17 4.12
C LEU A 31 -2.41 17.76 3.54
N GLY A 32 -3.24 17.44 2.55
CA GLY A 32 -3.05 16.22 1.78
C GLY A 32 -1.67 16.32 1.15
N CYS A 33 -0.72 15.54 1.63
CA CYS A 33 0.61 15.49 1.07
C CYS A 33 0.51 14.77 -0.27
N SER A 34 0.61 15.54 -1.36
CA SER A 34 0.61 14.96 -2.71
C SER A 34 2.02 14.97 -3.26
N SER A 35 2.58 16.14 -3.62
CA SER A 35 3.86 16.19 -4.32
C SER A 35 5.05 15.75 -3.46
N GLU A 36 5.22 16.33 -2.27
CA GLU A 36 6.37 16.04 -1.39
C GLU A 36 6.35 14.59 -0.87
N TYR A 37 5.16 14.05 -0.60
CA TYR A 37 5.00 12.63 -0.27
C TYR A 37 5.35 11.73 -1.45
N SER A 38 4.83 12.02 -2.64
CA SER A 38 5.10 11.21 -3.83
C SER A 38 6.58 11.19 -4.20
N GLU A 39 7.27 12.32 -4.10
CA GLU A 39 8.71 12.44 -4.38
C GLU A 39 9.53 11.66 -3.35
N ALA A 40 9.22 11.80 -2.05
CA ALA A 40 9.88 11.04 -1.00
C ALA A 40 9.63 9.52 -1.13
N VAL A 41 8.41 9.10 -1.47
CA VAL A 41 8.11 7.68 -1.68
C VAL A 41 8.82 7.13 -2.91
N ASP A 42 8.90 7.89 -4.00
CA ASP A 42 9.63 7.51 -5.21
C ASP A 42 11.13 7.32 -4.92
N GLU A 43 11.75 8.34 -4.32
CA GLU A 43 13.18 8.34 -4.05
C GLU A 43 13.58 7.28 -3.01
N PHE A 44 12.84 7.15 -1.91
CA PHE A 44 13.27 6.31 -0.78
C PHE A 44 12.67 4.90 -0.77
N CYS A 45 11.45 4.72 -1.26
CA CYS A 45 10.74 3.46 -1.13
C CYS A 45 10.65 2.70 -2.46
N LEU A 46 10.25 3.38 -3.54
CA LEU A 46 10.09 2.74 -4.85
C LEU A 46 11.43 2.40 -5.50
N SER A 47 12.46 3.23 -5.31
CA SER A 47 13.82 2.93 -5.77
C SER A 47 14.35 1.59 -5.22
N ARG A 48 14.13 1.36 -3.91
CA ARG A 48 14.48 0.11 -3.23
C ARG A 48 13.63 -1.05 -3.71
N PHE A 49 12.31 -0.87 -3.75
CA PHE A 49 11.37 -1.89 -4.22
C PHE A 49 11.67 -2.33 -5.66
N SER A 50 12.03 -1.40 -6.55
CA SER A 50 12.41 -1.73 -7.92
C SER A 50 13.64 -2.64 -7.97
N LEU A 51 14.61 -2.46 -7.07
CA LEU A 51 15.78 -3.35 -6.99
C LEU A 51 15.42 -4.73 -6.44
N ASP A 52 14.46 -4.83 -5.54
CA ASP A 52 13.99 -6.13 -5.03
C ASP A 52 13.19 -6.89 -6.10
N MET A 53 12.39 -6.18 -6.88
CA MET A 53 11.63 -6.76 -7.98
C MET A 53 12.53 -7.17 -9.16
N ASP A 54 13.62 -6.44 -9.43
CA ASP A 54 14.60 -6.79 -10.48
C ASP A 54 15.38 -8.08 -10.15
N GLN A 55 15.49 -8.44 -8.86
CA GLN A 55 16.09 -9.70 -8.44
C GLN A 55 15.18 -10.92 -8.67
N LEU A 56 13.87 -10.70 -8.80
CA LEU A 56 12.89 -11.73 -9.10
C LEU A 56 12.80 -11.94 -10.62
N ASP A 57 12.59 -13.18 -11.05
CA ASP A 57 12.27 -13.43 -12.45
C ASP A 57 10.95 -12.70 -12.80
N PRO A 58 10.85 -11.98 -13.94
CA PRO A 58 9.63 -11.27 -14.33
C PRO A 58 8.37 -12.15 -14.33
N ASN A 59 8.50 -13.47 -14.54
CA ASN A 59 7.39 -14.41 -14.47
C ASN A 59 6.86 -14.62 -13.03
N GLN A 60 7.66 -14.30 -12.01
CA GLN A 60 7.32 -14.43 -10.59
C GLN A 60 6.72 -13.16 -10.00
N TRP A 61 6.73 -12.04 -10.70
CA TRP A 61 6.16 -10.76 -10.22
C TRP A 61 4.67 -10.86 -9.84
N CYS A 62 3.98 -11.91 -10.29
CA CYS A 62 2.56 -12.15 -10.03
C CYS A 62 2.29 -13.31 -9.07
N SER A 63 3.35 -13.86 -8.47
CA SER A 63 3.28 -14.76 -7.33
C SER A 63 3.27 -13.95 -6.05
N TRP A 64 2.19 -14.05 -5.27
CA TRP A 64 2.12 -13.38 -3.96
C TRP A 64 3.16 -13.92 -2.98
N GLU A 65 3.47 -15.21 -3.05
CA GLU A 65 4.46 -15.85 -2.18
C GLU A 65 5.87 -15.26 -2.40
N ASP A 66 6.21 -14.94 -3.66
CA ASP A 66 7.51 -14.36 -4.02
C ASP A 66 7.56 -12.84 -3.83
N THR A 67 6.42 -12.15 -3.89
CA THR A 67 6.36 -10.67 -3.85
C THR A 67 5.90 -10.08 -2.51
N MET A 68 5.37 -10.91 -1.60
CA MET A 68 4.85 -10.45 -0.31
C MET A 68 5.88 -9.61 0.48
N GLU A 69 7.12 -10.08 0.57
CA GLU A 69 8.16 -9.42 1.37
C GLU A 69 8.56 -8.04 0.79
N PRO A 70 8.89 -7.91 -0.51
CA PRO A 70 9.10 -6.61 -1.16
C PRO A 70 7.93 -5.64 -0.99
N TYR A 71 6.69 -6.13 -1.12
CA TYR A 71 5.49 -5.31 -0.92
C TYR A 71 5.31 -4.86 0.52
N LEU A 72 5.61 -5.72 1.49
CA LEU A 72 5.52 -5.38 2.91
C LEU A 72 6.56 -4.32 3.29
N GLU A 73 7.79 -4.44 2.78
CA GLU A 73 8.84 -3.44 2.99
C GLU A 73 8.46 -2.08 2.37
N LEU A 74 7.95 -2.08 1.13
CA LEU A 74 7.45 -0.87 0.46
C LEU A 74 6.32 -0.20 1.27
N THR A 75 5.37 -1.00 1.75
CA THR A 75 4.23 -0.52 2.55
C THR A 75 4.72 0.10 3.85
N ASN A 76 5.65 -0.55 4.56
CA ASN A 76 6.23 -0.04 5.80
C ASN A 76 7.02 1.26 5.57
N CYS A 77 7.82 1.32 4.51
CA CYS A 77 8.56 2.51 4.12
C CYS A 77 7.62 3.70 3.85
N SER A 78 6.59 3.50 3.02
CA SER A 78 5.62 4.56 2.68
C SER A 78 4.85 5.06 3.91
N TYR A 79 4.55 4.17 4.86
CA TYR A 79 3.94 4.52 6.14
C TYR A 79 4.86 5.41 6.98
N LEU A 80 6.15 5.07 7.09
CA LEU A 80 7.13 5.88 7.82
C LEU A 80 7.36 7.26 7.19
N VAL A 81 7.37 7.33 5.85
CA VAL A 81 7.45 8.61 5.12
C VAL A 81 6.24 9.48 5.43
N ALA A 82 5.03 8.92 5.39
CA ALA A 82 3.81 9.64 5.74
C ALA A 82 3.84 10.15 7.19
N LEU A 83 4.28 9.32 8.15
CA LEU A 83 4.43 9.75 9.55
C LEU A 83 5.43 10.91 9.70
N ARG A 84 6.56 10.84 8.99
CA ARG A 84 7.60 11.88 9.06
C ARG A 84 7.11 13.23 8.52
N LEU A 85 6.30 13.19 7.46
CA LEU A 85 5.73 14.38 6.82
C LEU A 85 4.41 14.84 7.50
N GLY A 86 3.91 14.10 8.49
CA GLY A 86 2.66 14.43 9.19
C GLY A 86 1.39 14.20 8.35
N CYS A 87 1.46 13.30 7.38
CA CYS A 87 0.40 13.02 6.41
C CYS A 87 -0.46 11.82 6.84
N PHE A 88 -1.69 11.77 6.35
CA PHE A 88 -2.53 10.57 6.49
C PHE A 88 -2.04 9.46 5.55
N TRP A 89 -2.00 8.23 6.05
CA TRP A 89 -1.69 7.04 5.28
C TRP A 89 -2.83 6.02 5.48
N PRO A 90 -3.37 5.38 4.42
CA PRO A 90 -2.97 5.47 3.00
C PRO A 90 -3.53 6.71 2.27
N ASN A 91 -2.84 7.17 1.23
CA ASN A 91 -3.29 8.27 0.36
C ASN A 91 -3.90 7.73 -0.96
N ARG A 92 -4.64 8.56 -1.71
CA ARG A 92 -5.30 8.17 -2.97
C ARG A 92 -4.35 7.72 -4.10
N ASP A 93 -3.04 7.86 -3.91
CA ASP A 93 -2.02 7.59 -4.94
C ASP A 93 -1.45 6.16 -4.91
N VAL A 94 -1.88 5.31 -3.98
CA VAL A 94 -1.33 3.95 -3.82
C VAL A 94 -1.83 2.96 -4.90
N ASP A 95 -2.91 3.28 -5.61
CA ASP A 95 -3.54 2.36 -6.57
C ASP A 95 -3.06 2.50 -8.03
N ARG A 96 -2.01 3.31 -8.30
CA ARG A 96 -1.52 3.55 -9.68
C ARG A 96 -0.38 2.65 -10.13
N PHE A 97 -0.22 1.47 -9.54
CA PHE A 97 0.73 0.47 -10.04
C PHE A 97 -0.01 -0.65 -10.77
N SER A 98 -0.22 -0.44 -12.07
CA SER A 98 -0.84 -1.39 -12.99
C SER A 98 0.21 -2.33 -13.58
N TRP A 99 0.67 -3.31 -12.79
CA TRP A 99 1.31 -4.48 -13.40
C TRP A 99 0.22 -5.26 -14.17
N THR A 100 0.30 -5.25 -15.50
CA THR A 100 -0.67 -5.99 -16.34
C THR A 100 -0.25 -7.44 -16.40
N CYS A 101 -0.70 -8.27 -15.45
CA CYS A 101 -0.50 -9.72 -15.54
C CYS A 101 -1.63 -10.41 -16.28
N THR A 102 -1.30 -10.96 -17.45
CA THR A 102 -2.16 -11.81 -18.25
C THR A 102 -2.17 -13.24 -17.71
N GLY A 103 -2.99 -13.49 -16.68
CA GLY A 103 -3.25 -14.83 -16.11
C GLY A 103 -2.09 -15.40 -15.27
N ASN A 104 -2.27 -16.17 -14.22
CA ASN A 104 -3.40 -16.86 -13.62
C ASN A 104 -3.51 -16.39 -12.16
N HIS A 105 -4.65 -15.83 -11.75
CA HIS A 105 -4.98 -15.80 -10.33
C HIS A 105 -5.13 -17.24 -9.82
N ARG A 106 -4.03 -17.91 -9.47
CA ARG A 106 -4.08 -19.07 -8.56
C ARG A 106 -4.25 -18.54 -7.14
N ALA A 107 -5.40 -17.95 -6.89
CA ALA A 107 -5.92 -17.67 -5.57
C ALA A 107 -7.44 -17.85 -5.56
N LEU A 108 -7.90 -18.96 -6.14
CA LEU A 108 -9.27 -19.43 -5.93
C LEU A 108 -9.22 -20.41 -4.76
N HIS A 109 -8.82 -19.92 -3.58
CA HIS A 109 -9.38 -20.52 -2.39
C HIS A 109 -10.89 -20.29 -2.50
N PRO A 110 -11.73 -21.34 -2.43
CA PRO A 110 -13.17 -21.14 -2.40
C PRO A 110 -13.43 -20.26 -1.19
N GLY A 111 -13.75 -18.99 -1.42
CA GLY A 111 -14.15 -18.10 -0.35
C GLY A 111 -15.28 -18.76 0.46
N PRO A 112 -15.52 -18.32 1.71
CA PRO A 112 -16.53 -18.92 2.59
C PRO A 112 -17.92 -19.06 1.92
N VAL A 113 -18.23 -18.22 0.93
CA VAL A 113 -19.43 -18.30 0.09
C VAL A 113 -19.45 -19.55 -0.82
N LEU A 114 -18.35 -19.88 -1.48
CA LEU A 114 -18.30 -21.05 -2.37
C LEU A 114 -18.33 -22.36 -1.56
N VAL A 115 -17.67 -22.40 -0.40
CA VAL A 115 -17.71 -23.55 0.51
C VAL A 115 -19.13 -23.80 1.02
N THR A 116 -19.83 -22.74 1.44
CA THR A 116 -21.23 -22.87 1.90
C THR A 116 -22.17 -23.34 0.79
N LEU A 117 -22.02 -22.83 -0.44
CA LEU A 117 -22.81 -23.29 -1.60
C LEU A 117 -22.55 -24.77 -1.95
N LEU A 118 -21.31 -25.24 -1.85
CA LEU A 118 -20.99 -26.66 -2.09
C LEU A 118 -21.57 -27.55 -0.99
N MET A 119 -21.47 -27.14 0.27
CA MET A 119 -22.05 -27.87 1.41
C MET A 119 -23.58 -27.94 1.31
N THR A 120 -24.27 -26.85 0.96
CA THR A 120 -25.73 -26.86 0.79
C THR A 120 -26.16 -27.72 -0.39
N ALA A 121 -25.45 -27.65 -1.53
CA ALA A 121 -25.72 -28.52 -2.68
C ALA A 121 -25.55 -30.01 -2.33
N LEU A 122 -24.50 -30.36 -1.58
CA LEU A 122 -24.27 -31.72 -1.10
C LEU A 122 -25.39 -32.21 -0.17
N VAL A 123 -25.84 -31.36 0.74
CA VAL A 123 -26.95 -31.69 1.67
C VAL A 123 -28.26 -31.91 0.90
N VAL A 124 -28.60 -31.03 -0.03
CA VAL A 124 -29.81 -31.16 -0.88
C VAL A 124 -29.74 -32.43 -1.72
N TRP A 125 -28.59 -32.71 -2.34
CA TRP A 125 -28.40 -33.91 -3.15
C TRP A 125 -28.53 -35.19 -2.32
N ARG A 126 -27.93 -35.22 -1.12
CA ARG A 126 -28.07 -36.34 -0.18
C ARG A 126 -29.52 -36.53 0.27
N SER A 127 -30.22 -35.44 0.61
CA SER A 127 -31.61 -35.46 1.05
C SER A 127 -32.55 -36.03 -0.04
N LYS A 128 -32.35 -35.61 -1.29
CA LYS A 128 -33.16 -36.09 -2.43
C LYS A 128 -32.87 -37.55 -2.78
N ARG A 129 -31.63 -38.02 -2.57
CA ARG A 129 -31.27 -39.43 -2.82
C ARG A 129 -31.80 -40.37 -1.72
N SER A 130 -31.98 -39.91 -0.50
CA SER A 130 -32.61 -40.70 0.57
C SER A 130 -34.12 -40.86 0.41
N GLU A 131 -34.80 -40.01 -0.36
CA GLU A 131 -36.25 -40.11 -0.63
C GLU A 131 -36.58 -41.12 -1.75
N GLY A 132 -35.60 -41.52 -2.58
CA GLY A 132 -35.78 -42.43 -3.72
C GLY A 132 -35.34 -43.88 -3.49
N ILE A 133 -35.06 -44.27 -2.24
CA ILE A 133 -34.83 -45.67 -1.83
C ILE A 133 -36.04 -46.11 -1.01
N VAL A 134 -37.12 -46.49 -1.71
CA VAL A 134 -38.20 -47.39 -1.26
C VAL A 134 -38.71 -48.14 -2.48
#